data_AF-A0A3D0D7K8-F1
#
_entry.id   AF-A0A3D0D7K8-F1
#
_cell.length_a   1.000
_cell.length_b   1.000
_cell.length_c   1.000
_cell.angle_alpha   90.00
_cell.angle_beta   90.00
_cell.angle_gamma   90.00
#
_symmetry.space_group_name_H-M   'P 1'
#
loop_
_entity.id
_entity.type
_entity.pdbx_description
1 polymer ?
#
loop_
_entity_poly.entity_id
_entity_poly.type
_entity_poly.pdbx_seq_one_letter_code
_entity_poly.pdbx_strand_id
1 'polypeptide(L)'
;MDKAHGRLEVRTLEAATALNDDLAWPGLQQVIRRRTRRTRRTAGTTSEEVCDGLTNLPRDLAGAAHLEALWRAHRIIENRVHSVRDVTFGEDASRIRVGPASQAFTAFPNAIISLCRPAV
;
A
#
# COMPACT_ATOMS: atom_id res chain seq x y z
N MET A 1 -15.06 -9.05 5.85
CA MET A 1 -15.86 -7.95 5.27
C MET A 1 -15.58 -6.70 6.08
N ASP A 2 -15.15 -5.63 5.43
CA ASP A 2 -14.89 -4.34 6.10
C ASP A 2 -16.07 -3.40 5.87
N LYS A 3 -16.56 -2.77 6.93
CA LYS A 3 -17.73 -1.87 6.93
C LYS A 3 -17.28 -0.53 7.50
N ALA A 4 -16.92 0.41 6.64
CA ALA A 4 -16.54 1.76 7.04
C ALA A 4 -17.30 2.79 6.20
N HIS A 5 -17.85 3.82 6.86
CA HIS A 5 -18.44 5.02 6.22
C HIS A 5 -19.47 4.73 5.09
N GLY A 6 -20.33 3.72 5.27
CA GLY A 6 -21.37 3.36 4.28
C GLY A 6 -20.85 2.59 3.05
N ARG A 7 -19.57 2.18 3.04
CA ARG A 7 -18.95 1.33 2.02
C ARG A 7 -18.82 -0.11 2.52
N LEU A 8 -19.27 -1.06 1.70
CA LEU A 8 -18.98 -2.47 1.86
C LEU A 8 -17.82 -2.84 0.94
N GLU A 9 -16.77 -3.45 1.49
CA GLU A 9 -15.61 -3.87 0.71
C GLU A 9 -15.29 -5.35 0.93
N VAL A 10 -15.20 -6.07 -0.19
CA VAL A 10 -14.83 -7.49 -0.25
C VAL A 10 -13.56 -7.59 -1.06
N ARG A 11 -12.59 -8.35 -0.53
CA ARG A 11 -11.26 -8.52 -1.13
C ARG A 11 -10.94 -9.99 -1.18
N THR A 12 -10.39 -10.40 -2.31
CA THR A 12 -9.90 -11.75 -2.54
C THR A 12 -8.50 -11.63 -3.13
N LEU A 13 -7.57 -12.38 -2.56
CA LEU A 13 -6.20 -12.48 -3.07
C LEU A 13 -5.92 -13.94 -3.39
N GLU A 14 -5.44 -14.17 -4.60
CA GLU A 14 -4.99 -15.46 -5.10
C GLU A 14 -3.47 -15.36 -5.34
N ALA A 15 -2.76 -16.43 -5.00
CA ALA A 15 -1.32 -16.53 -5.22
C ALA A 15 -1.01 -17.84 -5.96
N ALA A 16 -0.21 -17.75 -7.02
CA ALA A 16 0.16 -18.85 -7.90
C ALA A 16 1.68 -18.93 -8.07
N THR A 17 2.21 -20.15 -8.17
CA THR A 17 3.63 -20.42 -8.50
C THR A 17 3.80 -20.93 -9.93
N ALA A 18 2.69 -21.31 -10.59
CA ALA A 18 2.71 -21.93 -11.91
C ALA A 18 3.28 -21.03 -13.02
N LEU A 19 3.27 -19.71 -12.82
CA LEU A 19 3.78 -18.72 -13.78
C LEU A 19 5.23 -18.32 -13.51
N ASN A 20 5.89 -18.91 -12.50
CA ASN A 20 7.23 -18.48 -12.11
C ASN A 20 8.26 -18.75 -13.22
N ASP A 21 8.15 -19.90 -13.89
CA ASP A 21 9.09 -20.29 -14.95
C ASP A 21 8.85 -19.52 -16.26
N ASP A 22 7.63 -19.03 -16.47
CA ASP A 22 7.25 -18.25 -17.65
C ASP A 22 7.63 -16.76 -17.54
N LEU A 23 7.93 -16.28 -16.33
CA LEU A 23 8.24 -14.88 -16.05
C LEU A 23 9.71 -14.72 -15.68
N ALA A 24 10.47 -14.03 -16.55
CA ALA A 24 11.87 -13.71 -16.33
C ALA A 24 12.08 -12.57 -15.30
N TRP A 25 11.49 -12.70 -14.11
CA TRP A 25 11.63 -11.75 -13.02
C TRP A 25 12.57 -12.29 -11.92
N PRO A 26 13.70 -11.59 -11.62
CA PRO A 26 14.67 -12.08 -10.65
C PRO A 26 14.06 -12.32 -9.26
N GLY A 27 14.29 -13.52 -8.74
CA GLY A 27 13.83 -13.90 -7.39
C GLY A 27 12.32 -14.08 -7.26
N LEU A 28 11.57 -14.18 -8.37
CA LEU A 28 10.13 -14.46 -8.34
C LEU A 28 9.85 -15.80 -7.63
N GLN A 29 8.97 -15.75 -6.65
CA GLN A 29 8.51 -16.93 -5.92
C GLN A 29 6.99 -17.13 -6.02
N GLN A 30 6.20 -16.06 -6.15
CA GLN A 30 4.75 -16.16 -6.40
C GLN A 30 4.24 -14.97 -7.22
N VAL A 31 3.28 -15.23 -8.11
CA VAL A 31 2.44 -14.23 -8.78
C VAL A 31 1.14 -14.09 -8.00
N ILE A 32 0.69 -12.86 -7.81
CA ILE A 32 -0.47 -12.51 -7.00
C ILE A 32 -1.51 -11.82 -7.87
N ARG A 33 -2.78 -12.17 -7.69
CA ARG A 33 -3.92 -11.41 -8.20
C ARG A 33 -4.84 -11.04 -7.06
N ARG A 34 -5.09 -9.74 -6.90
CA ARG A 34 -5.95 -9.19 -5.86
C ARG A 34 -7.15 -8.51 -6.48
N ARG A 35 -8.34 -9.01 -6.16
CA ARG A 35 -9.62 -8.41 -6.57
C ARG A 35 -10.26 -7.69 -5.40
N THR A 36 -10.70 -6.46 -5.63
CA THR A 36 -11.37 -5.64 -4.63
C THR A 36 -12.69 -5.16 -5.18
N ARG A 37 -13.79 -5.62 -4.58
CA ARG A 37 -15.15 -5.18 -4.89
C ARG A 37 -15.63 -4.21 -3.82
N ARG A 38 -16.04 -3.01 -4.25
CA ARG A 38 -16.50 -1.92 -3.37
C ARG A 38 -17.93 -1.58 -3.73
N THR A 39 -18.83 -1.66 -2.76
CA THR A 39 -20.23 -1.26 -2.92
C THR A 39 -20.53 -0.06 -2.02
N ARG A 40 -20.98 1.05 -2.61
CA ARG A 40 -21.41 2.23 -1.87
C ARG A 40 -22.90 2.10 -1.58
N ARG A 41 -23.26 1.80 -0.32
CA ARG A 41 -24.64 1.45 0.05
C ARG A 41 -25.63 2.59 -0.18
N THR A 42 -25.18 3.83 -0.04
CA THR A 42 -26.01 5.02 -0.24
C THR A 42 -26.32 5.32 -1.71
N ALA A 43 -25.46 4.90 -2.63
CA ALA A 43 -25.58 5.19 -4.06
C ALA A 43 -25.96 3.94 -4.89
N GLY A 44 -25.97 2.75 -4.30
CA GLY A 44 -26.20 1.48 -4.99
C GLY A 44 -25.07 1.07 -5.95
N THR A 45 -24.04 1.90 -6.14
CA THR A 45 -22.96 1.65 -7.10
C THR A 45 -21.97 0.62 -6.57
N THR A 46 -21.58 -0.30 -7.43
CA THR A 46 -20.50 -1.26 -7.20
C THR A 46 -19.36 -0.98 -8.18
N SER A 47 -18.13 -0.91 -7.68
CA SER A 47 -16.92 -0.92 -8.49
C SER A 47 -16.06 -2.14 -8.17
N GLU A 48 -15.28 -2.58 -9.15
CA GLU A 48 -14.31 -3.66 -9.01
C GLU A 48 -12.95 -3.18 -9.49
N GLU A 49 -11.91 -3.56 -8.76
CA GLU A 49 -10.52 -3.27 -9.06
C GLU A 49 -9.74 -4.58 -9.02
N VAL A 50 -8.88 -4.81 -10.02
CA VAL A 50 -7.96 -5.94 -10.06
C VAL A 50 -6.54 -5.41 -10.08
N CYS A 51 -5.71 -5.90 -9.16
CA CYS A 51 -4.28 -5.60 -9.13
C CYS A 51 -3.50 -6.91 -9.20
N ASP A 52 -2.54 -6.96 -10.12
CA ASP A 52 -1.57 -8.06 -10.20
C ASP A 52 -0.25 -7.65 -9.53
N GLY A 53 0.46 -8.61 -8.95
CA GLY A 53 1.70 -8.35 -8.22
C GLY A 53 2.65 -9.54 -8.25
N LEU A 54 3.91 -9.28 -7.92
CA LEU A 54 4.99 -10.26 -7.84
C LEU A 54 5.60 -10.22 -6.45
N THR A 55 6.05 -11.36 -5.95
CA THR A 55 6.77 -11.43 -4.67
C THR A 55 7.90 -12.45 -4.72
N ASN A 56 8.98 -12.16 -3.99
CA ASN A 56 10.06 -13.09 -3.69
C ASN A 56 9.82 -13.92 -2.43
N LEU A 57 8.65 -13.80 -1.80
CA LEU A 57 8.28 -14.65 -0.68
C LEU A 57 7.78 -15.99 -1.20
N PRO A 58 8.39 -17.12 -0.79
CA PRO A 58 7.93 -18.44 -1.14
C PRO A 58 6.63 -18.80 -0.40
N ARG A 59 5.86 -19.72 -0.98
CA ARG A 59 4.49 -20.06 -0.55
C ARG A 59 4.44 -20.64 0.88
N ASP A 60 5.47 -21.36 1.27
CA ASP A 60 5.67 -21.92 2.59
C ASP A 60 5.83 -20.85 3.68
N LEU A 61 6.46 -19.71 3.35
CA LEU A 61 6.59 -18.56 4.25
C LEU A 61 5.39 -17.62 4.21
N ALA A 62 4.78 -17.43 3.04
CA ALA A 62 3.66 -16.51 2.86
C ALA A 62 2.61 -17.05 1.89
N GLY A 63 1.56 -17.68 2.45
CA GLY A 63 0.34 -17.98 1.72
C GLY A 63 -0.53 -16.75 1.43
N ALA A 64 -1.61 -16.92 0.66
CA ALA A 64 -2.46 -15.81 0.21
C ALA A 64 -3.00 -14.92 1.33
N ALA A 65 -3.40 -15.49 2.47
CA ALA A 65 -3.90 -14.71 3.61
C ALA A 65 -2.81 -13.81 4.22
N HIS A 66 -1.58 -14.31 4.32
CA HIS A 66 -0.45 -13.54 4.82
C HIS A 66 -0.07 -12.44 3.81
N LEU A 67 -0.03 -12.77 2.52
CA LEU A 67 0.23 -11.79 1.46
C LEU A 67 -0.82 -10.67 1.45
N GLU A 68 -2.12 -10.96 1.68
CA GLU A 68 -3.15 -9.92 1.82
C GLU A 68 -2.92 -9.04 3.05
N ALA A 69 -2.48 -9.63 4.17
CA ALA A 69 -2.15 -8.86 5.37
C ALA A 69 -0.98 -7.88 5.10
N LEU A 70 0.08 -8.35 4.44
CA LEU A 70 1.22 -7.52 4.03
C LEU A 70 0.79 -6.43 3.05
N TRP A 71 -0.01 -6.77 2.03
CA TRP A 71 -0.54 -5.82 1.05
C TRP A 71 -1.34 -4.70 1.72
N ARG A 72 -2.16 -5.04 2.72
CA ARG A 72 -2.90 -4.05 3.50
C ARG A 72 -1.99 -3.23 4.40
N ALA A 73 -1.01 -3.86 5.04
CA ALA A 73 -0.05 -3.17 5.90
C ALA A 73 0.76 -2.14 5.11
N HIS A 74 1.07 -2.39 3.83
CA HIS A 74 1.77 -1.42 2.99
C HIS A 74 1.02 -0.07 2.90
N ARG A 75 -0.32 -0.05 2.88
CA ARG A 75 -1.12 1.20 2.87
C ARG A 75 -0.99 2.03 4.14
N ILE A 76 -0.48 1.45 5.23
CA ILE A 76 -0.18 2.20 6.46
C ILE A 76 0.86 3.29 6.18
N ILE A 77 1.80 3.06 5.26
CA ILE A 77 2.83 4.04 4.90
C ILE A 77 2.18 5.31 4.31
N GLU A 78 1.21 5.16 3.42
CA GLU A 78 0.48 6.27 2.82
C GLU A 78 -0.32 7.05 3.89
N ASN A 79 -1.11 6.34 4.69
CA ASN A 79 -1.95 6.98 5.72
C ASN A 79 -1.15 7.60 6.87
N ARG A 80 -0.04 6.98 7.31
CA ARG A 80 0.71 7.42 8.50
C ARG A 80 1.88 8.33 8.19
N VAL A 81 2.47 8.24 7.01
CA VAL A 81 3.67 9.01 6.67
C VAL A 81 3.31 10.11 5.67
N HIS A 82 2.73 9.74 4.53
CA HIS A 82 2.49 10.67 3.43
C HIS A 82 1.48 11.75 3.83
N SER A 83 0.33 11.36 4.38
CA SER A 83 -0.67 12.36 4.82
C SER A 83 -0.13 13.39 5.83
N VAL A 84 0.78 13.00 6.73
CA VAL A 84 1.37 13.92 7.71
C VAL A 84 2.37 14.86 7.02
N ARG A 85 3.20 14.34 6.11
CA ARG A 85 4.12 15.16 5.30
C ARG A 85 3.37 16.17 4.44
N ASP A 86 2.40 15.69 3.68
CA ASP A 86 1.73 16.48 2.65
C ASP A 86 0.84 17.56 3.29
N VAL A 87 0.08 17.19 4.33
CA VAL A 87 -0.92 18.08 4.95
C VAL A 87 -0.39 18.80 6.19
N THR A 88 0.20 18.08 7.15
CA THR A 88 0.65 18.70 8.42
C THR A 88 1.92 19.51 8.24
N PHE A 89 2.90 18.98 7.49
CA PHE A 89 4.13 19.73 7.15
C PHE A 89 3.97 20.58 5.88
N GLY A 90 2.84 20.46 5.18
CA GLY A 90 2.51 21.30 4.04
C GLY A 90 3.42 21.07 2.83
N GLU A 91 4.00 19.87 2.68
CA GLU A 91 4.91 19.57 1.57
C GLU A 91 4.27 19.82 0.20
N ASP A 92 2.98 19.50 0.05
CA ASP A 92 2.21 19.73 -1.17
C ASP A 92 2.06 21.22 -1.51
N ALA A 93 1.90 22.06 -0.50
CA ALA A 93 1.75 23.51 -0.66
C ALA A 93 3.10 24.24 -0.79
N SER A 94 4.21 23.58 -0.45
CA SER A 94 5.54 24.19 -0.44
C SER A 94 6.06 24.47 -1.85
N ARG A 95 6.61 25.68 -2.03
CA ARG A 95 7.29 26.11 -3.27
C ARG A 95 8.81 25.98 -3.21
N ILE A 96 9.35 25.44 -2.11
CA ILE A 96 10.79 25.23 -1.96
C ILE A 96 11.19 24.05 -2.86
N ARG A 97 11.91 24.34 -3.94
CA ARG A 97 12.31 23.32 -4.94
C ARG A 97 13.81 23.26 -5.22
N VAL A 98 14.60 24.23 -4.75
CA VAL A 98 16.00 24.39 -5.14
C VAL A 98 16.91 24.61 -3.93
N GLY A 99 18.13 24.07 -4.01
CA GLY A 99 19.20 24.30 -3.06
C GLY A 99 19.05 23.53 -1.74
N PRO A 100 19.94 23.78 -0.77
CA PRO A 100 20.00 23.06 0.51
C PRO A 100 18.69 23.11 1.31
N ALA A 101 17.90 24.17 1.10
CA ALA A 101 16.60 24.34 1.74
C ALA A 101 15.60 23.24 1.37
N SER A 102 15.63 22.70 0.14
CA SER A 102 14.72 21.61 -0.25
C SER A 102 15.05 20.31 0.49
N GLN A 103 16.33 19.99 0.61
CA GLN A 103 16.80 18.80 1.34
C GLN A 103 16.49 18.89 2.83
N ALA A 104 16.74 20.05 3.45
CA ALA A 104 16.38 20.29 4.84
C ALA A 104 14.87 20.15 5.05
N PHE A 105 14.07 20.74 4.16
CA PHE A 105 12.60 20.70 4.23
C PHE A 105 12.03 19.28 4.12
N THR A 106 12.68 18.35 3.41
CA THR A 106 12.31 16.92 3.42
C THR A 106 12.86 16.17 4.63
N ALA A 107 14.07 16.48 5.09
CA ALA A 107 14.73 15.74 6.18
C ALA A 107 14.08 15.97 7.55
N PHE A 108 13.63 17.20 7.83
CA PHE A 108 13.01 17.55 9.12
C PHE A 108 11.71 16.78 9.41
N PRO A 109 10.70 16.78 8.50
CA PRO A 109 9.50 15.95 8.67
C PRO A 109 9.81 14.47 8.86
N ASN A 110 10.79 13.93 8.13
CA ASN A 110 11.21 12.54 8.26
C ASN A 110 11.73 12.22 9.66
N ALA A 111 12.61 13.07 10.20
CA ALA A 111 13.15 12.91 11.54
C ALA A 111 12.03 13.00 12.60
N ILE A 112 11.15 13.99 12.51
CA ILE A 112 10.05 14.18 13.46
C ILE A 112 9.09 12.98 13.43
N ILE A 113 8.67 12.53 12.23
CA ILE A 113 7.78 11.38 12.09
C ILE A 113 8.43 10.13 12.69
N SER A 114 9.72 9.89 12.42
CA SER A 114 10.45 8.73 12.95
C SER A 114 10.57 8.75 14.48
N LEU A 115 10.73 9.94 15.09
CA LEU A 115 10.82 10.09 16.55
C LEU A 115 9.46 9.97 17.24
N CYS A 116 8.41 10.56 16.64
CA CYS A 116 7.08 10.59 17.24
C CYS A 116 6.24 9.34 16.93
N ARG A 117 6.64 8.53 15.94
CA ARG A 117 5.97 7.28 15.55
C ARG A 117 7.02 6.16 15.42
N PRO A 118 7.52 5.62 16.55
CA PRO A 118 8.40 4.47 16.50
C PRO A 118 7.71 3.31 15.78
N ALA A 119 8.49 2.55 15.02
CA ALA A 119 8.00 1.32 14.40
C ALA A 119 7.45 0.40 15.50
N VAL A 120 6.17 0.08 15.42
CA VAL A 120 5.51 -0.92 16.27
C VAL A 120 5.61 -2.26 15.57
#